data_AF-A0A531ADH4-F1
#
_entry.id   AF-A0A531ADH4-F1
#
_cell.length_a   1.000
_cell.length_b   1.000
_cell.length_c   1.000
_cell.angle_alpha   90.00
_cell.angle_beta   90.00
_cell.angle_gamma   90.00
#
_symmetry.space_group_name_H-M   'P 1'
#
loop_
_entity.id
_entity.type
_entity.pdbx_description
1 polymer ?
#
loop_
_entity_poly.entity_id
_entity_poly.type
_entity_poly.pdbx_seq_one_letter_code
_entity_poly.pdbx_strand_id
1 'polypeptide(L)'
;MWHVAKEAWTLLRESIVGFINDNALSHGAAMAFYATTSLPPILLIVVAIAGMAFGNDAAQLALSAQMAGLMGPQSAELLQATIENAAHK
;
A
#
# COMPACT_ATOMS: atom_id res chain seq x y z
N MET A 1 -15.55 39.42 4.95
CA MET A 1 -14.61 38.49 5.64
C MET A 1 -15.31 37.52 6.59
N TRP A 2 -16.23 37.96 7.45
CA TRP A 2 -16.90 37.06 8.43
C TRP A 2 -17.77 35.95 7.81
N HIS A 3 -18.40 36.20 6.66
CA HIS A 3 -19.21 35.20 5.95
C HIS A 3 -18.37 34.08 5.33
N VAL A 4 -17.26 34.43 4.66
CA VAL A 4 -16.34 33.47 4.04
C VAL A 4 -15.72 32.54 5.08
N ALA A 5 -15.36 33.07 6.26
CA ALA A 5 -14.84 32.25 7.36
C ALA A 5 -15.89 31.26 7.89
N LYS A 6 -17.16 31.66 7.98
CA LYS A 6 -18.26 30.76 8.38
C LYS A 6 -18.57 29.71 7.34
N GLU A 7 -18.59 30.08 6.05
CA GLU A 7 -18.82 29.14 4.94
C GLU A 7 -17.70 28.10 4.85
N ALA A 8 -16.44 28.54 4.94
CA ALA A 8 -15.29 27.63 4.98
C ALA A 8 -15.35 26.69 6.19
N TRP A 9 -15.78 27.19 7.35
CA TRP A 9 -15.97 26.38 8.55
C TRP A 9 -17.08 25.35 8.39
N THR A 10 -18.22 25.74 7.82
CA THR A 10 -19.34 24.82 7.55
C THR A 10 -18.93 23.73 6.57
N LEU A 11 -18.26 24.08 5.46
CA LEU A 11 -17.79 23.11 4.47
C LEU A 11 -16.80 22.12 5.07
N LEU A 12 -15.84 22.59 5.86
CA LEU A 12 -14.85 21.73 6.51
C LEU A 12 -15.52 20.80 7.52
N ARG A 13 -16.47 21.31 8.31
CA ARG A 13 -17.25 20.50 9.26
C ARG A 13 -18.08 19.44 8.54
N GLU A 14 -18.81 19.80 7.48
CA GLU A 14 -19.63 18.88 6.70
C GLU A 14 -18.78 17.80 6.03
N SER A 15 -17.61 18.17 5.50
CA SER A 15 -16.66 17.23 4.89
C SER A 15 -16.15 16.20 5.91
N ILE A 16 -15.77 16.65 7.11
CA ILE A 16 -15.31 15.74 8.18
C ILE A 16 -16.44 14.83 8.65
N VAL A 17 -17.63 15.37 8.87
CA VAL A 17 -18.78 14.58 9.33
C VAL A 17 -19.19 13.57 8.26
N GLY A 18 -19.22 13.96 6.98
CA GLY A 18 -19.47 13.05 5.87
C GLY A 18 -18.43 11.93 5.80
N PHE A 19 -17.14 12.28 5.88
CA PHE A 19 -16.05 11.31 5.87
C PHE A 19 -16.15 10.27 7.01
N ILE A 20 -16.56 10.69 8.21
CA ILE A 20 -16.77 9.79 9.34
C ILE A 20 -18.03 8.94 9.15
N ASN A 21 -19.14 9.55 8.73
CA ASN A 21 -20.41 8.85 8.49
C ASN A 21 -20.29 7.78 7.39
N ASP A 22 -19.46 8.03 6.39
CA ASP A 22 -19.15 7.07 5.31
C ASP A 22 -18.19 5.95 5.78
N ASN A 23 -17.89 5.87 7.08
CA ASN A 23 -16.95 4.91 7.67
C ASN A 23 -15.59 4.89 6.96
N ALA A 24 -15.17 6.02 6.36
CA ALA A 24 -13.99 6.06 5.51
C ALA A 24 -12.71 5.65 6.25
N LEU A 25 -12.63 5.96 7.56
CA LEU A 25 -11.55 5.50 8.43
C LEU A 25 -11.52 3.98 8.57
N SER A 26 -12.68 3.37 8.82
CA SER A 26 -12.80 1.91 8.97
C SER A 26 -12.54 1.20 7.65
N HIS A 27 -13.01 1.74 6.52
CA HIS A 27 -12.69 1.23 5.19
C HIS A 27 -11.20 1.34 4.88
N GLY A 28 -10.57 2.49 5.16
CA GLY A 28 -9.13 2.67 5.03
C GLY A 28 -8.33 1.71 5.89
N ALA A 29 -8.74 1.50 7.15
CA ALA A 29 -8.13 0.55 8.06
C ALA A 29 -8.26 -0.90 7.56
N ALA A 30 -9.43 -1.28 7.03
CA ALA A 30 -9.63 -2.60 6.44
C ALA A 30 -8.76 -2.82 5.19
N MET A 31 -8.63 -1.81 4.32
CA MET A 31 -7.73 -1.88 3.16
C MET A 31 -6.28 -2.02 3.57
N ALA A 32 -5.83 -1.23 4.56
CA ALA A 32 -4.47 -1.33 5.09
C ALA A 32 -4.22 -2.71 5.73
N PHE A 33 -5.14 -3.21 6.56
CA PHE A 33 -5.03 -4.53 7.18
C PHE A 33 -4.97 -5.64 6.12
N TYR A 34 -5.85 -5.60 5.12
CA TYR A 34 -5.85 -6.57 4.02
C TYR A 34 -4.54 -6.51 3.23
N ALA A 35 -4.07 -5.32 2.88
CA ALA A 35 -2.79 -5.16 2.20
C ALA A 35 -1.62 -5.70 3.04
N THR A 36 -1.48 -5.28 4.29
CA THR A 36 -0.34 -5.71 5.13
C THR A 36 -0.34 -7.22 5.39
N THR A 37 -1.52 -7.84 5.57
CA THR A 37 -1.60 -9.27 5.94
C THR A 37 -1.67 -10.20 4.73
N SER A 38 -2.31 -9.79 3.63
CA SER A 38 -2.56 -10.66 2.48
C SER A 38 -1.61 -10.42 1.31
N LEU A 39 -1.01 -9.22 1.18
CA LEU A 39 -0.09 -8.90 0.08
C LEU A 39 1.19 -9.75 0.11
N PRO A 40 1.87 -10.00 1.26
CA PRO A 40 3.11 -10.76 1.24
C PRO A 40 2.96 -12.21 0.73
N PRO A 41 1.95 -13.00 1.17
CA PRO A 41 1.70 -14.33 0.60
C PRO A 41 1.40 -14.30 -0.90
N ILE A 42 0.61 -13.32 -1.37
CA ILE A 42 0.28 -13.18 -2.80
C ILE A 42 1.53 -12.87 -3.62
N LEU A 43 2.36 -11.93 -3.15
CA LEU A 43 3.61 -11.57 -3.81
C LEU A 43 4.57 -12.77 -3.89
N LEU A 44 4.64 -13.59 -2.85
CA LEU A 44 5.42 -14.83 -2.87
C LEU A 44 5.01 -15.75 -4.03
N ILE A 45 3.71 -15.94 -4.23
CA ILE A 45 3.18 -16.77 -5.32
C ILE A 45 3.52 -16.15 -6.69
N VAL A 46 3.34 -14.83 -6.84
CA VAL A 46 3.66 -14.11 -8.08
C VAL A 46 5.16 -14.22 -8.42
N VAL A 47 6.04 -14.03 -7.43
CA VAL A 47 7.50 -14.16 -7.62
C VAL A 47 7.88 -15.59 -7.96
N ALA A 48 7.28 -16.60 -7.34
CA ALA A 48 7.54 -18.00 -7.66
C ALA A 48 7.18 -18.32 -9.12
N ILE A 49 6.01 -17.88 -9.59
CA ILE A 49 5.58 -18.08 -10.98
C ILE A 49 6.49 -17.34 -11.95
N ALA A 50 6.81 -16.07 -11.66
CA ALA A 50 7.70 -15.27 -12.49
C ALA A 50 9.14 -15.84 -12.53
N GLY A 51 9.64 -16.35 -11.40
CA GLY A 51 10.95 -16.99 -11.30
C GLY A 51 11.03 -18.28 -12.12
N MET A 52 9.96 -19.07 -12.16
CA MET A 52 9.88 -20.25 -13.03
C MET A 52 9.83 -19.90 -14.52
N ALA A 53 9.15 -18.81 -14.89
CA ALA A 53 8.98 -18.43 -16.30
C ALA A 53 10.16 -17.63 -16.87
N PHE A 54 10.80 -16.77 -16.06
CA PHE A 54 11.79 -15.78 -16.52
C PHE A 54 13.13 -15.83 -15.77
N GLY A 55 13.26 -16.68 -14.75
CA GLY A 55 14.41 -16.73 -13.84
C GLY A 55 14.22 -15.86 -12.60
N ASN A 56 14.76 -16.30 -11.46
CA ASN A 56 14.59 -15.64 -10.15
C ASN A 56 15.12 -14.20 -10.13
N ASP A 57 16.30 -13.96 -10.73
CA ASP A 57 16.92 -12.64 -10.75
C ASP A 57 16.08 -11.60 -11.49
N ALA A 58 15.48 -11.99 -12.62
CA ALA A 58 14.60 -11.11 -13.40
C ALA A 58 13.29 -10.80 -12.65
N ALA A 59 12.72 -11.79 -11.97
CA ALA A 59 11.52 -11.61 -11.15
C ALA A 59 11.76 -10.68 -9.96
N GLN A 60 12.90 -10.84 -9.27
CA GLN A 60 13.25 -10.01 -8.11
C GLN A 60 13.57 -8.57 -8.52
N LEU A 61 14.28 -8.37 -9.64
CA LEU A 61 14.57 -7.05 -10.20
C LEU A 61 13.31 -6.31 -10.66
N ALA A 62 12.38 -7.00 -11.33
CA ALA A 62 11.13 -6.40 -11.77
C ALA A 62 10.24 -5.99 -10.59
N LEU A 63 10.21 -6.81 -9.54
CA LEU A 63 9.42 -6.52 -8.35
C LEU A 63 10.00 -5.34 -7.55
N SER A 64 11.33 -5.29 -7.37
CA SER A 64 11.97 -4.17 -6.66
C SER A 64 11.75 -2.84 -7.40
N ALA A 65 11.85 -2.83 -8.73
CA ALA A 65 11.58 -1.65 -9.55
C ALA A 65 10.13 -1.18 -9.44
N GLN A 66 9.15 -2.09 -9.42
CA GLN A 66 7.73 -1.74 -9.24
C GLN A 66 7.45 -1.17 -7.86
N MET A 67 8.00 -1.78 -6.80
CA MET A 67 7.79 -1.30 -5.43
C MET A 67 8.44 0.07 -5.21
N ALA A 68 9.63 0.29 -5.77
CA ALA A 68 10.27 1.61 -5.76
C ALA A 68 9.43 2.67 -6.50
N GLY A 69 8.81 2.31 -7.62
CA GLY A 69 7.94 3.21 -8.38
C GLY A 69 6.63 3.56 -7.67
N LEU A 70 6.04 2.61 -6.93
CA LEU A 70 4.75 2.80 -6.25
C LEU A 70 4.87 3.45 -4.87
N MET A 71 5.90 3.10 -4.11
CA MET A 71 5.99 3.42 -2.68
C MET A 71 7.28 4.18 -2.32
N GLY A 72 8.15 4.43 -3.31
CA GLY A 72 9.45 5.06 -3.10
C GLY A 72 10.56 4.06 -2.69
N PRO A 73 11.82 4.52 -2.65
CA PRO A 73 12.97 3.64 -2.46
C PRO A 73 12.98 2.90 -1.13
N GLN A 74 12.41 3.49 -0.07
CA GLN A 74 12.36 2.89 1.28
C GLN A 74 11.50 1.63 1.36
N SER A 75 10.47 1.53 0.53
CA SER A 75 9.59 0.36 0.50
C SER A 75 10.16 -0.79 -0.32
N ALA A 76 11.02 -0.49 -1.31
CA ALA A 76 11.76 -1.50 -2.04
C ALA A 76 12.74 -2.24 -1.13
N GLU A 77 13.42 -1.54 -0.22
CA GLU A 77 14.28 -2.15 0.81
C GLU A 77 13.48 -3.08 1.75
N LEU A 78 12.30 -2.64 2.19
CA LEU A 78 11.46 -3.43 3.11
C LEU A 78 11.00 -4.74 2.46
N LEU A 79 10.65 -4.70 1.18
CA LEU A 79 10.28 -5.88 0.41
C LEU A 79 11.48 -6.81 0.21
N GLN A 80 12.65 -6.27 -0.16
CA GLN A 80 13.87 -7.04 -0.37
C GLN A 80 14.25 -7.79 0.91
N ALA A 81 14.22 -7.10 2.05
CA ALA A 81 14.40 -7.71 3.36
C ALA A 81 13.36 -8.81 3.63
N THR A 82 12.08 -8.60 3.29
CA THR A 82 11.03 -9.61 3.51
C THR A 82 11.25 -10.87 2.67
N ILE A 83 11.66 -10.72 1.40
CA ILE A 83 11.96 -11.84 0.50
C ILE A 83 13.20 -12.59 0.97
N GLU A 84 14.28 -11.90 1.34
CA GLU A 84 15.51 -12.50 1.87
C GLU A 84 15.22 -13.31 3.13
N ASN A 85 14.40 -12.77 4.04
CA ASN A 85 14.00 -13.47 5.26
C ASN A 85 13.07 -14.66 4.99
N ALA A 86 12.20 -14.59 3.99
CA ALA A 86 11.30 -15.69 3.62
C ALA A 86 12.03 -16.84 2.89
N ALA A 87 13.08 -16.52 2.10
CA ALA A 87 13.90 -17.50 1.40
C ALA A 87 14.91 -18.22 2.31
N HIS A 88 15.22 -17.66 3.48
CA HIS A 88 16.13 -18.25 4.47
C HIS A 88 15.47 -19.27 5.41
N LYS A 89 14.21 -19.66 5.15
CA LYS A 89 13.45 -20.66 5.92
C LYS A 89 13.00 -21.80 5.02
#